data_AF-A0AAE0MND7-F1
#
_entry.id   AF-A0AAE0MND7-F1
#
_cell.length_a   1.000
_cell.length_b   1.000
_cell.length_c   1.000
_cell.angle_alpha   90.00
_cell.angle_beta   90.00
_cell.angle_gamma   90.00
#
_symmetry.space_group_name_H-M   'P 1'
#
loop_
_entity.id
_entity.type
_entity.pdbx_description
1 polymer ?
#
loop_
_entity_poly.entity_id
_entity_poly.type
_entity_poly.pdbx_seq_one_letter_code
_entity_poly.pdbx_strand_id
1 'polypeptide(L)'
;MNMPRHSCSPSFCWTPGKQSKKRQRRDMCHKFTSLYTYNPGLWLLHCHFEWHLHDGFAMSIIRAPAQGDQGRVSEERGRGGDAEGVQELGS
;
A
#
# COMPACT_ATOMS: atom_id res chain seq x y z
N MET A 1 40.13 20.15 3.24
CA MET A 1 38.75 20.19 2.74
C MET A 1 38.10 18.84 3.01
N ASN A 2 37.06 18.78 3.84
CA ASN A 2 36.29 17.54 4.10
C ASN A 2 34.82 17.94 4.27
N MET A 3 33.93 17.26 3.54
CA MET A 3 32.51 17.64 3.39
C MET A 3 31.72 17.45 4.71
N PRO A 4 30.69 18.27 4.98
CA PRO A 4 29.84 18.05 6.14
C PRO A 4 28.95 16.83 5.88
N ARG A 5 29.12 15.77 6.68
CA ARG A 5 28.15 14.68 6.78
C ARG A 5 26.82 15.28 7.21
N HIS A 6 25.79 15.12 6.39
CA HIS A 6 24.43 15.54 6.70
C HIS A 6 24.01 14.93 8.05
N SER A 7 23.96 15.78 9.08
CA SER A 7 23.41 15.46 10.38
C SER A 7 21.89 15.39 10.24
N CYS A 8 21.37 14.18 10.07
CA CYS A 8 19.95 13.94 10.26
C CYS A 8 19.70 14.06 11.78
N SER A 9 19.35 15.26 12.24
CA SER A 9 18.94 15.47 13.64
C SER A 9 17.75 14.54 13.93
N PRO A 10 17.77 13.76 15.03
CA PRO A 10 16.67 12.89 15.42
C PRO A 10 15.53 13.69 16.07
N SER A 11 15.32 14.94 15.62
CA SER A 11 14.19 15.77 15.99
C SER A 11 12.93 15.18 15.36
N PHE A 12 12.50 14.07 15.96
CA PHE A 12 11.15 13.56 16.13
C PHE A 12 10.07 14.43 15.46
N CYS A 13 9.95 14.33 14.14
CA CYS A 13 8.83 14.87 13.39
C CYS A 13 7.70 13.84 13.45
N TRP A 14 7.18 13.61 14.65
CA TRP A 14 5.96 12.84 14.84
C TRP A 14 4.78 13.81 14.71
N THR A 15 4.16 13.84 13.53
CA THR A 15 2.79 14.32 13.42
C THR A 15 1.88 13.11 13.57
N PRO A 16 1.15 12.97 14.70
CA PRO A 16 0.15 11.92 14.84
C PRO A 16 -1.07 12.26 13.99
N GLY A 17 -0.99 11.94 12.71
CA GLY A 17 -2.12 12.02 11.80
C GLY A 17 -2.61 10.63 11.46
N LYS A 18 -3.91 10.38 11.65
CA LYS A 18 -4.58 9.31 10.90
C LYS A 18 -4.61 9.76 9.44
N GLN A 19 -3.75 9.19 8.61
CA GLN A 19 -3.64 9.53 7.18
C GLN A 19 -3.67 8.25 6.34
N SER A 20 -4.38 8.30 5.21
CA SER A 20 -4.42 7.22 4.22
C SER A 20 -3.19 7.23 3.30
N LYS A 21 -2.55 8.39 3.11
CA LYS A 21 -1.34 8.57 2.29
C LYS A 21 -0.25 9.22 3.14
N LYS A 22 0.94 8.61 3.18
CA LYS A 22 2.12 9.17 3.84
C LYS A 22 3.22 9.37 2.80
N ARG A 23 3.92 10.49 2.90
CA ARG A 23 5.07 10.76 2.02
C ARG A 23 6.30 10.03 2.54
N GLN A 24 6.79 9.06 1.78
CA GLN A 24 8.11 8.49 2.00
C GLN A 24 9.17 9.48 1.48
N ARG A 25 10.01 9.96 2.38
CA ARG A 25 11.12 10.86 2.06
C ARG A 25 12.34 10.00 1.70
N ARG A 26 13.28 10.58 0.94
CA ARG A 26 14.49 9.90 0.43
C ARG A 26 15.64 9.86 1.45
N ASP A 27 15.45 10.43 2.64
CA ASP A 27 16.32 10.20 3.78
C ASP A 27 16.34 8.68 4.07
N MET A 28 17.50 8.11 4.37
CA MET A 28 17.68 6.70 4.72
C MET A 28 17.00 6.31 6.05
N CYS A 29 15.98 7.05 6.49
CA CYS A 29 15.23 6.78 7.70
C CYS A 29 14.15 5.73 7.43
N HIS A 30 14.24 4.61 8.14
CA HIS A 30 13.19 3.61 8.19
C HIS A 30 11.88 4.26 8.67
N LYS A 31 10.80 4.09 7.90
CA LYS A 31 9.47 4.59 8.28
C LYS A 31 8.66 3.44 8.86
N PHE A 32 8.29 3.55 10.12
CA PHE A 32 7.37 2.61 10.76
C PHE A 32 5.93 3.13 10.65
N THR A 33 5.01 2.31 10.15
CA THR A 33 3.58 2.62 10.10
C THR A 33 2.79 1.49 10.73
N SER A 34 2.10 1.79 11.83
CA SER A 34 1.11 0.91 12.43
C SER A 34 -0.28 1.21 11.85
N LEU A 35 -1.03 0.15 11.58
CA LEU A 35 -2.39 0.22 11.05
C LEU A 35 -3.31 -0.55 11.98
N TYR A 36 -4.45 0.05 12.33
CA TYR A 36 -5.56 -0.62 12.99
C TYR A 36 -6.80 -0.43 12.12
N THR A 37 -7.34 -1.54 11.64
CA THR A 37 -8.48 -1.60 10.71
C THR A 37 -9.64 -2.26 11.43
N TYR A 38 -10.85 -1.74 11.23
CA TYR A 38 -12.14 -2.30 11.67
C TYR A 38 -13.03 -2.69 10.48
N ASN A 39 -12.48 -2.64 9.28
CA ASN A 39 -13.14 -2.87 8.01
C ASN A 39 -12.54 -4.13 7.35
N PRO A 40 -13.23 -5.30 7.42
CA PRO A 40 -12.73 -6.54 6.83
C PRO A 40 -12.71 -6.47 5.31
N GLY A 41 -11.82 -7.25 4.70
CA GLY A 41 -11.63 -7.27 3.25
C GLY A 41 -10.16 -7.23 2.82
N LEU A 42 -9.99 -7.04 1.51
CA LEU A 42 -8.70 -6.91 0.83
C LEU A 42 -8.34 -5.43 0.69
N TRP A 43 -7.16 -5.05 1.18
CA TRP A 43 -6.65 -3.68 1.11
C TRP A 43 -5.37 -3.65 0.27
N LEU A 44 -5.29 -2.74 -0.69
CA LEU A 44 -4.09 -2.51 -1.49
C LEU A 44 -3.23 -1.43 -0.84
N LEU A 45 -2.04 -1.81 -0.41
CA LEU A 45 -0.98 -0.87 -0.03
C LEU A 45 -0.06 -0.68 -1.24
N HIS A 46 0.07 0.54 -1.74
CA HIS A 46 0.92 0.84 -2.89
C HIS A 46 1.55 2.22 -2.78
N CYS A 47 2.54 2.49 -3.65
CA CYS A 47 3.02 3.84 -3.84
C CYS A 47 1.97 4.62 -4.65
N HIS A 48 1.61 5.82 -4.21
CA HIS A 48 0.57 6.61 -4.88
C HIS A 48 0.99 7.16 -6.27
N PHE A 49 2.25 6.96 -6.69
CA PHE A 49 2.69 7.33 -8.03
C PHE A 49 2.47 6.15 -8.98
N GLU A 50 1.78 6.39 -10.11
CA GLU A 50 1.36 5.31 -11.00
C GLU A 50 2.54 4.50 -11.54
N TRP A 51 3.65 5.18 -11.88
CA TRP A 51 4.83 4.50 -12.41
C TRP A 51 5.45 3.51 -11.40
N HIS A 52 5.50 3.83 -10.10
CA HIS A 52 5.98 2.89 -9.09
C HIS A 52 5.00 1.72 -8.87
N LEU A 53 3.69 1.95 -9.05
CA LEU A 53 2.70 0.86 -9.01
C LEU A 53 2.90 -0.09 -10.19
N HIS A 54 3.12 0.45 -11.39
CA HIS A 54 3.41 -0.32 -12.60
C HIS A 54 4.71 -1.13 -12.47
N ASP A 55 5.72 -0.58 -11.79
CA ASP A 55 6.97 -1.28 -11.48
C ASP A 55 6.82 -2.35 -10.37
N GLY A 56 5.61 -2.53 -9.82
CA GLY A 56 5.30 -3.59 -8.86
C GLY A 56 5.40 -3.17 -7.38
N PHE A 57 5.47 -1.88 -7.06
CA PHE A 57 5.41 -1.41 -5.67
C PHE A 57 3.98 -1.47 -5.12
N ALA A 58 3.50 -2.69 -4.87
CA ALA A 58 2.20 -2.96 -4.29
C ALA A 58 2.23 -4.21 -3.39
N MET A 59 1.39 -4.20 -2.35
CA MET A 59 1.18 -5.30 -1.43
C MET A 59 -0.30 -5.39 -1.06
N SER A 60 -0.80 -6.62 -0.92
CA SER A 60 -2.15 -6.88 -0.44
C SER A 60 -2.14 -7.17 1.07
N ILE A 61 -3.05 -6.53 1.80
CA ILE A 61 -3.30 -6.78 3.22
C ILE A 61 -4.70 -7.38 3.33
N ILE A 62 -4.79 -8.60 3.88
CA ILE A 62 -6.06 -9.33 4.02
C ILE A 62 -6.48 -9.30 5.48
N ARG A 63 -7.68 -8.78 5.73
CA ARG A 63 -8.34 -8.85 7.03
C ARG A 63 -9.53 -9.80 6.93
N ALA A 64 -9.50 -10.86 7.72
CA ALA A 64 -10.59 -11.84 7.76
C ALA A 64 -11.93 -11.16 8.15
N PRO A 65 -13.05 -11.61 7.55
CA PRO A 65 -14.37 -11.19 8.00
C PRO A 65 -14.61 -11.65 9.44
N ALA A 66 -15.37 -10.85 10.20
CA ALA A 66 -15.89 -11.30 11.48
C ALA A 66 -16.93 -12.42 11.23
N GLN A 67 -17.14 -13.32 12.20
CA GLN A 67 -18.21 -14.33 12.11
C GLN A 67 -19.54 -13.65 11.75
N GLY A 68 -20.10 -14.00 10.58
CA GLY A 68 -21.36 -13.45 10.07
C GLY A 68 -21.22 -12.34 9.01
N ASP A 69 -20.01 -11.83 8.77
CA ASP A 69 -19.76 -10.84 7.71
C ASP A 69 -19.42 -11.54 6.38
N GLN A 70 -20.46 -12.01 5.70
CA GLN A 70 -20.37 -12.53 4.34
C GLN A 70 -20.23 -11.33 3.40
N GLY A 71 -19.00 -10.83 3.23
CA GLY A 71 -18.71 -9.62 2.45
C GLY A 71 -19.56 -9.53 1.18
N ARG A 72 -20.26 -8.41 0.99
CA ARG A 72 -21.26 -8.25 -0.07
C ARG A 72 -20.59 -8.30 -1.44
N VAL A 73 -20.62 -9.46 -2.10
CA VAL A 73 -20.24 -9.60 -3.51
C VAL A 73 -21.48 -9.33 -4.35
N SER A 74 -21.53 -8.16 -4.99
CA SER A 74 -22.53 -7.88 -6.01
C SER A 74 -22.17 -8.60 -7.31
N GLU A 75 -23.14 -9.32 -7.85
CA GLU A 75 -23.04 -10.18 -9.05
C GLU A 75 -22.43 -9.48 -10.29
N GLU A 76 -22.51 -8.15 -10.35
CA GLU A 76 -21.93 -7.31 -11.40
C GLU A 76 -20.40 -7.45 -11.53
N ARG A 77 -19.71 -7.96 -10.50
CA ARG A 77 -18.25 -8.13 -10.50
C ARG A 77 -17.75 -9.19 -11.51
N GLY A 78 -18.64 -10.03 -12.04
CA GLY A 78 -18.29 -11.11 -12.98
C GLY A 78 -17.98 -10.69 -14.42
N ARG A 79 -18.27 -9.44 -14.83
CA ARG A 79 -18.06 -8.93 -16.21
C ARG A 79 -16.69 -8.30 -16.47
N GLY A 80 -15.80 -8.30 -15.47
CA GLY A 80 -14.45 -7.74 -15.60
C GLY A 80 -13.34 -8.78 -15.73
N GLY A 81 -13.65 -10.07 -15.57
CA GLY A 81 -12.67 -11.17 -15.62
C GLY A 81 -12.51 -11.80 -17.01
N ASP A 82 -13.37 -11.42 -17.94
CA ASP A 82 -13.50 -11.97 -19.30
C ASP A 82 -12.98 -11.04 -20.40
N ALA A 83 -12.55 -9.81 -20.05
CA ALA A 83 -12.10 -8.81 -21.03
C ALA A 83 -10.57 -8.72 -21.21
N GLU A 84 -9.76 -9.24 -20.28
CA GLU A 84 -8.30 -9.23 -20.37
C GLU A 84 -7.79 -10.67 -20.20
N GLY A 85 -7.58 -11.36 -21.33
CA GLY A 85 -7.00 -12.69 -21.34
C GLY A 85 -5.64 -12.68 -20.64
N VAL A 86 -5.45 -13.55 -19.65
CA VAL A 86 -4.13 -13.93 -19.15
C VAL A 86 -3.41 -14.58 -20.33
N GLN A 87 -2.64 -13.79 -21.09
CA GLN A 87 -1.77 -14.35 -22.11
C GLN A 87 -0.65 -15.08 -21.37
N GLU A 88 -0.78 -16.39 -21.28
CA GLU A 88 0.34 -17.31 -21.08
C GLU A 88 1.39 -16.99 -22.15
N LEU A 89 2.38 -16.15 -21.82
CA LEU A 89 3.54 -15.92 -22.67
C LEU A 89 4.43 -17.18 -22.62
N GLY A 90 3.99 -18.19 -23.35
CA GLY A 90 4.74 -19.42 -23.61
C GLY A 90 5.09 -19.54 -25.09
N SER A 91 6.37 -19.30 -25.41
CA SER A 91 7.12 -19.99 -26.47
C SER A 91 8.61 -19.95 -26.13
#